data_AF-A0A3B9XIK7-F1
#
_entry.id   AF-A0A3B9XIK7-F1
#
_cell.length_a   1.000
_cell.length_b   1.000
_cell.length_c   1.000
_cell.angle_alpha   90.00
_cell.angle_beta   90.00
_cell.angle_gamma   90.00
#
_symmetry.space_group_name_H-M   'P 1'
#
loop_
_entity.id
_entity.type
_entity.pdbx_description
1 polymer ?
#
loop_
_entity_poly.entity_id
_entity_poly.type
_entity_poly.pdbx_seq_one_letter_code
_entity_poly.pdbx_strand_id
1 'polypeptide(L)'
;MVEEKNEANTFEVTVAGLPLRLRSSHDKDTVKELVRLVDEKIEEAQSVHSNISFQNAIVLAALHMAEDLVFLKRGARQRLDQIESKTKSALSELSGSPLKQLTLDQ
;
A
#
# COMPACT_ATOMS: atom_id res chain seq x y z
N MET A 1 6.06 -15.01 -21.20
CA MET A 1 5.32 -14.12 -20.28
C MET A 1 3.98 -13.85 -20.93
N VAL A 2 2.91 -14.40 -20.36
CA VAL A 2 1.56 -14.21 -20.89
C VAL A 2 1.02 -12.93 -20.25
N GLU A 3 0.73 -11.92 -21.06
CA GLU A 3 -0.07 -10.76 -20.64
C GLU A 3 -1.51 -11.26 -20.40
N GLU A 4 -1.89 -11.44 -19.14
CA GLU A 4 -3.31 -11.58 -18.80
C GLU A 4 -4.00 -10.23 -19.05
N LYS A 5 -4.62 -10.10 -20.22
CA LYS A 5 -5.62 -9.06 -20.48
C LYS A 5 -6.82 -9.33 -19.56
N ASN A 6 -6.79 -8.73 -18.38
CA ASN A 6 -7.91 -8.73 -17.48
C ASN A 6 -9.00 -7.84 -18.12
N GLU A 7 -10.11 -8.44 -18.58
CA GLU A 7 -11.20 -7.73 -19.26
C GLU A 7 -11.75 -6.65 -18.35
N ALA A 8 -11.36 -5.40 -18.61
CA ALA A 8 -11.68 -4.29 -17.74
C ALA A 8 -13.20 -4.00 -17.80
N ASN A 9 -13.89 -4.40 -16.73
CA ASN A 9 -15.31 -4.25 -16.53
C ASN A 9 -15.65 -2.79 -16.23
N THR A 10 -16.87 -2.40 -16.60
CA THR A 10 -17.39 -1.05 -16.35
C THR A 10 -18.36 -1.10 -15.18
N PHE A 11 -18.15 -0.22 -14.21
CA PHE A 11 -18.92 -0.12 -12.98
C PHE A 11 -19.57 1.25 -12.88
N GLU A 12 -20.84 1.27 -12.49
CA GLU A 12 -21.51 2.48 -12.04
C GLU A 12 -21.36 2.58 -10.54
N VAL A 13 -20.76 3.67 -10.08
CA VAL A 13 -20.47 3.91 -8.66
C VAL A 13 -20.89 5.33 -8.30
N THR A 14 -21.03 5.59 -7.01
CA THR A 14 -21.18 6.95 -6.48
C THR A 14 -19.96 7.22 -5.61
N VAL A 15 -19.24 8.30 -5.88
CA VAL A 15 -18.10 8.75 -5.06
C VAL A 15 -18.44 10.13 -4.54
N ALA A 16 -18.54 10.26 -3.22
CA ALA A 16 -18.85 11.49 -2.49
C ALA A 16 -20.09 12.21 -3.07
N GLY A 17 -21.13 11.43 -3.34
CA GLY A 17 -22.41 11.89 -3.90
C GLY A 17 -22.41 12.11 -5.42
N LEU A 18 -21.28 11.96 -6.10
CA LEU A 18 -21.18 12.09 -7.56
C LEU A 18 -21.31 10.72 -8.25
N PRO A 19 -22.30 10.53 -9.14
CA PRO A 19 -22.39 9.31 -9.94
C PRO A 19 -21.26 9.29 -10.99
N LEU A 20 -20.51 8.20 -11.03
CA LEU A 20 -19.37 8.00 -11.91
C LEU A 20 -19.44 6.63 -12.58
N ARG A 21 -18.89 6.57 -13.79
CA ARG A 21 -18.73 5.33 -14.56
C ARG A 21 -17.25 5.00 -14.66
N LEU A 22 -16.81 3.97 -13.94
CA LEU A 22 -15.41 3.59 -13.83
C LEU A 22 -15.13 2.32 -14.61
N ARG A 23 -13.97 2.27 -15.26
CA ARG A 23 -13.46 1.05 -15.88
C ARG A 23 -12.35 0.48 -15.00
N SER A 24 -12.46 -0.78 -14.61
CA SER A 24 -11.52 -1.43 -13.69
C SER A 24 -11.29 -2.88 -14.10
N SER A 25 -10.05 -3.35 -13.94
CA SER A 25 -9.68 -4.77 -14.04
C SER A 25 -10.00 -5.57 -12.78
N HIS A 26 -10.40 -4.90 -11.70
CA HIS A 26 -10.75 -5.55 -10.45
C HIS A 26 -12.21 -6.01 -10.45
N ASP A 27 -12.52 -6.99 -9.59
CA ASP A 27 -13.89 -7.43 -9.35
C ASP A 27 -14.73 -6.35 -8.66
N LYS A 28 -16.04 -6.59 -8.63
CA LYS A 28 -17.02 -5.63 -8.10
C LYS A 28 -16.81 -5.31 -6.63
N ASP A 29 -16.40 -6.28 -5.82
CA ASP A 29 -16.27 -6.10 -4.37
C ASP A 29 -15.02 -5.28 -4.06
N THR A 30 -13.92 -5.56 -4.76
CA THR A 30 -12.71 -4.72 -4.71
C THR A 30 -13.01 -3.28 -5.14
N VAL A 31 -13.75 -3.07 -6.23
CA VAL A 31 -14.11 -1.71 -6.68
C VAL A 31 -14.96 -0.97 -5.64
N LYS A 32 -15.92 -1.65 -5.01
CA LYS A 32 -16.72 -1.05 -3.93
C LYS A 32 -15.88 -0.67 -2.72
N GLU A 33 -14.93 -1.51 -2.32
CA GLU A 33 -14.03 -1.23 -1.21
C GLU A 33 -13.17 0.01 -1.51
N LEU A 34 -12.62 0.11 -2.73
CA LEU A 34 -11.85 1.28 -3.16
C LEU A 34 -12.69 2.56 -3.17
N VAL A 35 -13.93 2.50 -3.65
CA VAL A 35 -14.86 3.64 -3.60
C VAL A 35 -15.12 4.06 -2.16
N ARG A 36 -15.39 3.11 -1.26
CA ARG A 36 -15.63 3.39 0.16
C ARG A 36 -14.43 4.07 0.82
N LEU A 37 -13.21 3.59 0.55
CA LEU A 37 -11.98 4.18 1.07
C LEU A 37 -11.78 5.63 0.61
N VAL A 38 -12.10 5.92 -0.66
CA VAL A 38 -12.02 7.29 -1.19
C VAL A 38 -13.06 8.19 -0.52
N ASP A 39 -14.29 7.71 -0.36
CA ASP A 39 -15.36 8.46 0.31
C ASP A 39 -15.02 8.79 1.76
N GLU A 40 -14.54 7.80 2.52
CA GLU A 40 -14.07 7.99 3.90
C GLU A 40 -13.00 9.09 3.98
N LYS A 41 -12.03 9.10 3.05
CA LYS A 41 -10.98 10.12 3.03
C LYS A 41 -11.48 11.51 2.64
N ILE A 42 -12.47 11.59 1.76
CA ILE A 42 -13.11 12.86 1.40
C ILE A 42 -13.90 13.41 2.59
N GLU A 43 -14.65 12.56 3.30
CA GLU A 43 -15.40 12.93 4.51
C GLU A 43 -14.46 13.41 5.62
N GLU A 44 -13.37 12.70 5.88
CA GLU A 44 -12.33 13.13 6.81
C GLU A 44 -11.79 14.53 6.43
N ALA A 45 -11.42 14.74 5.16
CA ALA A 45 -10.92 16.03 4.68
C ALA A 45 -11.94 17.17 4.87
N GLN A 46 -13.23 16.91 4.67
CA GLN A 46 -14.29 17.91 4.91
C GLN A 46 -14.51 18.19 6.39
N SER A 47 -14.45 17.16 7.24
CA SER A 47 -14.69 17.30 8.69
C SER A 47 -13.64 18.19 9.39
N VAL A 48 -12.39 18.16 8.91
CA VAL A 48 -11.30 18.97 9.46
C VAL A 48 -11.48 20.46 9.10
N HIS A 49 -12.16 20.75 7.99
CA HIS A 49 -12.36 22.11 7.51
C HIS A 49 -13.78 22.32 6.94
N SER A 50 -14.70 22.75 7.80
CA SER A 50 -16.14 22.90 7.48
C SER A 50 -16.48 23.83 6.30
N ASN A 51 -15.53 24.64 5.81
CA ASN A 51 -15.73 25.62 4.73
C ASN A 51 -14.90 25.34 3.46
N ILE A 52 -14.24 24.17 3.34
CA ILE A 52 -13.49 23.89 2.11
C ILE A 52 -14.45 23.56 0.98
N SER A 53 -14.10 24.02 -0.23
CA SER A 53 -14.81 23.57 -1.42
C SER A 53 -14.64 22.06 -1.58
N PHE A 54 -15.66 21.42 -2.13
CA PHE A 54 -15.64 19.98 -2.41
C PHE A 54 -14.43 19.56 -3.26
N GLN A 55 -14.04 20.38 -4.25
CA GLN A 55 -12.84 20.13 -5.06
C GLN A 55 -11.56 20.14 -4.22
N ASN A 56 -11.43 21.09 -3.30
CA ASN A 56 -10.28 21.13 -2.38
C ASN A 56 -10.29 19.95 -1.42
N ALA A 57 -11.47 19.47 -0.99
CA ALA A 57 -11.60 18.27 -0.18
C ALA A 57 -11.07 17.02 -0.90
N ILE A 58 -11.41 16.86 -2.19
CA ILE A 58 -10.89 15.76 -3.01
C ILE A 58 -9.37 15.85 -3.14
N VAL A 59 -8.83 17.04 -3.42
CA VAL A 59 -7.37 17.24 -3.54
C VAL A 59 -6.68 16.91 -2.22
N LEU A 60 -7.22 17.37 -1.09
CA LEU A 60 -6.68 17.09 0.23
C LEU A 60 -6.73 15.60 0.58
N ALA A 61 -7.86 14.94 0.30
CA ALA A 61 -8.02 13.49 0.46
C ALA A 61 -6.98 12.72 -0.37
N ALA A 62 -6.77 13.13 -1.63
CA ALA A 62 -5.75 12.53 -2.50
C ALA A 62 -4.32 12.72 -1.96
N LEU A 63 -4.02 13.90 -1.40
CA LEU A 63 -2.71 14.17 -0.76
C LEU A 63 -2.50 13.30 0.47
N HIS A 64 -3.52 13.16 1.34
CA HIS A 64 -3.43 12.29 2.51
C HIS A 64 -3.21 10.82 2.11
N MET A 65 -3.96 10.30 1.14
CA MET A 65 -3.75 8.92 0.66
C MET A 65 -2.35 8.71 0.06
N ALA A 66 -1.84 9.71 -0.67
CA ALA A 66 -0.49 9.65 -1.22
C ALA A 66 0.58 9.67 -0.11
N GLU A 67 0.39 10.48 0.92
CA GLU A 67 1.24 10.53 2.10
C GLU A 67 1.24 9.20 2.86
N ASP A 68 0.07 8.63 3.13
CA ASP A 68 -0.10 7.32 3.77
C ASP A 68 0.67 6.23 3.02
N LEU A 69 0.53 6.19 1.69
CA LEU A 69 1.25 5.24 0.83
C LEU A 69 2.78 5.44 0.91
N VAL A 70 3.24 6.69 0.89
CA VAL A 70 4.67 7.01 0.99
C VAL A 70 5.24 6.55 2.33
N PHE A 71 4.54 6.83 3.43
CA PHE A 71 4.97 6.39 4.76
C PHE A 71 4.93 4.88 4.91
N LEU A 72 3.89 4.21 4.42
CA LEU A 72 3.79 2.75 4.43
C LEU A 72 4.95 2.11 3.66
N LYS A 73 5.26 2.62 2.46
CA LYS A 73 6.37 2.14 1.62
C LYS A 73 7.73 2.34 2.31
N ARG A 74 7.94 3.50 2.94
CA ARG A 74 9.18 3.79 3.70
C ARG A 74 9.33 2.85 4.90
N GLY A 75 8.26 2.67 5.68
CA GLY A 75 8.25 1.78 6.83
C GLY A 75 8.47 0.31 6.46
N ALA A 76 7.85 -0.16 5.37
CA ALA A 76 8.04 -1.51 4.86
C ALA A 76 9.50 -1.76 4.43
N ARG A 77 10.11 -0.82 3.69
CA ARG A 77 11.53 -0.90 3.30
C ARG A 77 12.45 -0.96 4.51
N GLN A 78 12.25 -0.06 5.48
CA GLN A 78 13.07 -0.06 6.70
C GLN A 78 12.98 -1.38 7.47
N ARG A 79 11.79 -1.99 7.54
CA ARG A 79 11.62 -3.31 8.18
C ARG A 79 12.32 -4.42 7.39
N LEU A 80 12.27 -4.39 6.06
CA LEU A 80 13.00 -5.35 5.23
C LEU A 80 14.51 -5.22 5.42
N ASP A 81 15.05 -3.99 5.42
CA ASP A 81 16.48 -3.73 5.65
C ASP A 81 16.92 -4.25 7.03
N GLN A 82 16.08 -4.09 8.06
CA GLN A 82 16.33 -4.63 9.39
C GLN A 82 16.36 -6.16 9.41
N ILE A 83 15.43 -6.81 8.71
CA ILE A 83 15.39 -8.27 8.60
C ILE A 83 16.63 -8.78 7.86
N GLU A 84 16.98 -8.14 6.74
CA GLU A 84 18.16 -8.50 5.95
C GLU A 84 19.45 -8.36 6.78
N SER A 85 19.60 -7.23 7.48
CA SER A 85 20.74 -6.98 8.36
C SER A 85 20.86 -8.02 9.47
N LYS A 86 19.76 -8.32 10.18
CA LYS A 86 19.73 -9.37 11.23
C LYS A 86 20.07 -10.75 10.67
N THR A 87 19.54 -11.07 9.49
CA THR A 87 19.81 -12.36 8.82
C THR A 87 21.29 -12.47 8.44
N LYS A 88 21.88 -11.39 7.91
CA LYS A 88 23.30 -11.34 7.56
C LYS A 88 24.20 -11.50 8.79
N SER A 89 23.87 -10.83 9.90
CA SER A 89 24.59 -10.99 11.17
C SER A 89 24.51 -12.42 11.70
N ALA A 90 23.31 -13.02 11.73
CA ALA A 90 23.12 -14.40 12.18
C ALA A 90 23.89 -15.41 11.31
N LEU A 91 23.91 -15.23 9.99
CA LEU A 91 24.71 -16.06 9.07
C LEU A 91 26.21 -15.89 9.29
N SER A 92 26.66 -14.68 9.58
CA SER A 92 28.07 -14.41 9.89
C SER A 92 28.50 -15.06 11.20
N GLU A 93 27.66 -14.99 12.23
CA GLU A 93 27.90 -15.66 13.51
C GLU A 93 27.95 -17.19 13.36
N LEU A 94 27.02 -17.76 12.60
CA LEU A 94 27.01 -19.19 12.32
C LEU A 94 28.25 -19.64 11.53
N SER A 95 28.66 -18.84 10.54
CA SER A 95 29.84 -19.14 9.70
C SER A 95 31.16 -18.94 10.44
N GLY A 96 31.21 -18.02 11.41
CA GLY A 96 32.34 -17.79 12.30
C GLY A 96 32.36 -18.67 13.55
N SER A 97 31.34 -19.53 13.74
CA SER A 97 31.25 -20.41 14.89
C SER A 97 32.32 -21.52 14.83
N PRO A 98 33.02 -21.79 15.95
CA PRO A 98 34.10 -22.80 16.02
C PRO A 98 33.66 -24.24 15.74
N LEU A 99 32.35 -24.49 15.57
CA LEU A 99 31.83 -25.79 15.09
C LEU A 99 32.42 -26.22 13.74
N LYS A 100 32.86 -25.28 12.89
CA LYS A 100 33.52 -25.59 11.61
C LYS A 100 35.02 -25.89 11.74
N GLN A 101 35.66 -25.44 12.82
CA GLN A 101 37.09 -25.68 13.08
C GLN A 101 37.32 -27.06 13.72
N LEU A 102 36.38 -27.59 14.50
CA LEU A 102 36.52 -28.92 15.11
C LEU A 102 36.43 -30.09 14.13
N THR A 103 35.86 -29.91 12.93
CA THR A 103 35.70 -30.98 11.94
C THR A 103 36.81 -31.06 10.89
N LEU A 104 37.76 -30.12 10.90
CA LEU A 104 38.90 -30.08 9.97
C LEU A 104 40.22 -30.59 10.59
N ASP A 105 40.24 -30.81 11.91
CA ASP A 105 41.41 -31.28 12.66
C ASP A 105 41.28 -32.75 13.14
N GLN A 106 40.41 -33.56 12.51
CA GLN A 106 40.34 -35.02 12.74
C GLN A 106 40.71 -35.83 11.51
#